data_AF-A0A8X6T6I6-F1
#
_entry.id   AF-A0A8X6T6I6-F1
#
_cell.length_a   1.000
_cell.length_b   1.000
_cell.length_c   1.000
_cell.angle_alpha   90.00
_cell.angle_beta   90.00
_cell.angle_gamma   90.00
#
_symmetry.space_group_name_H-M   'P 1'
#
loop_
_entity.id
_entity.type
_entity.pdbx_description
1 polymer ?
#
loop_
_entity_poly.entity_id
_entity_poly.type
_entity_poly.pdbx_seq_one_letter_code
_entity_poly.pdbx_strand_id
1 'polypeptide(L)'
;AYIACSWGVHHVGFVTVCFGVCGAMMSLMVGPLVKCTSQMAVLFLAALANLGICIVLFLWEPSPESKTMYFVIAGVWGMGDAIWWSQVTALYGLMFPNDREAAFSNLYFWSFLGFFLSYSYANYFTVAVKINILLGFLLTGIVGYIIGQLKIKCTTRREYVAIPEGE
;
A
#
# COMPACT_ATOMS: atom_id res chain seq x y z
N ALA A 1 -10.60 14.08 -6.78
CA ALA A 1 -12.03 14.45 -6.64
C ALA A 1 -12.23 15.40 -5.46
N TYR A 2 -12.06 14.94 -4.22
CA TYR A 2 -12.29 15.75 -3.00
C TYR A 2 -11.68 17.15 -3.01
N ILE A 3 -10.36 17.29 -3.15
CA ILE A 3 -9.66 18.59 -3.09
C ILE A 3 -10.10 19.52 -4.24
N ALA A 4 -10.21 18.97 -5.45
CA ALA A 4 -10.61 19.73 -6.64
C ALA A 4 -12.04 20.28 -6.54
N CYS A 5 -12.95 19.53 -5.92
CA CYS A 5 -14.36 19.91 -5.78
C CYS A 5 -14.61 20.89 -4.63
N SER A 6 -13.89 20.79 -3.50
CA SER A 6 -14.16 21.63 -2.33
C SER A 6 -13.24 22.84 -2.21
N TRP A 7 -11.95 22.70 -2.53
CA TRP A 7 -10.93 23.72 -2.29
C TRP A 7 -10.33 24.29 -3.59
N GLY A 8 -10.44 23.55 -4.69
CA GLY A 8 -10.04 23.98 -6.04
C GLY A 8 -8.83 23.23 -6.59
N VAL A 9 -8.76 23.15 -7.92
CA VAL A 9 -7.76 22.33 -8.63
C VAL A 9 -6.33 22.80 -8.40
N HIS A 10 -6.11 24.10 -8.21
CA HIS A 10 -4.78 24.68 -7.96
C HIS A 10 -4.12 24.16 -6.67
N HIS A 11 -4.90 23.67 -5.71
CA HIS A 11 -4.37 23.14 -4.45
C HIS A 11 -4.03 21.65 -4.48
N VAL A 12 -4.44 20.92 -5.54
CA VAL A 12 -4.18 19.49 -5.67
C VAL A 12 -2.68 19.21 -5.66
N GLY A 13 -1.88 20.02 -6.37
CA GLY A 13 -0.42 19.87 -6.42
C GLY A 13 0.23 19.95 -5.04
N PHE A 14 -0.16 20.93 -4.21
CA PHE A 14 0.41 21.09 -2.87
C PHE A 14 0.13 19.89 -1.96
N VAL A 15 -1.08 19.33 -2.03
CA VAL A 15 -1.43 18.15 -1.24
C VAL A 15 -0.69 16.90 -1.74
N THR A 16 -0.52 16.76 -3.06
CA THR A 16 0.28 15.68 -3.65
C THR A 16 1.76 15.76 -3.25
N VAL A 17 2.32 16.96 -3.10
CA VAL A 17 3.69 17.13 -2.58
C VAL A 17 3.78 16.61 -1.14
N CYS A 18 2.79 16.90 -0.29
CA CYS A 18 2.76 16.37 1.08
C CYS A 18 2.70 14.84 1.10
N PHE A 19 1.86 14.23 0.26
CA PHE A 19 1.85 12.77 0.05
C PHE A 19 3.25 12.24 -0.30
N GLY A 20 3.93 12.87 -1.27
CA GLY A 20 5.26 12.46 -1.70
C GLY A 20 6.33 12.61 -0.62
N VAL A 21 6.34 13.72 0.14
CA VAL A 21 7.30 13.96 1.23
C VAL A 21 7.11 12.94 2.35
N CYS A 22 5.87 12.74 2.82
CA CYS A 22 5.58 11.77 3.85
C CYS A 22 5.92 10.33 3.41
N GLY A 23 5.61 10.00 2.14
CA GLY A 23 6.00 8.71 1.56
C GLY A 23 7.51 8.51 1.53
N ALA A 24 8.27 9.50 1.05
CA ALA A 24 9.74 9.44 1.01
C ALA A 24 10.36 9.29 2.41
N MET A 25 9.87 10.04 3.40
CA MET A 25 10.30 9.89 4.80
C MET A 25 10.02 8.46 5.30
N MET A 26 8.83 7.93 5.02
CA MET A 26 8.46 6.59 5.44
C MET A 26 9.31 5.52 4.74
N SER A 27 9.61 5.65 3.44
CA SER A 27 10.49 4.72 2.72
C SER A 27 11.87 4.58 3.37
N LEU A 28 12.44 5.67 3.90
CA LEU A 28 13.70 5.63 4.66
C LEU A 28 13.54 4.92 6.02
N MET A 29 12.38 5.08 6.67
CA MET A 29 12.10 4.53 8.00
C MET A 29 11.63 3.07 7.98
N VAL A 30 11.06 2.58 6.88
CA VAL A 30 10.53 1.20 6.78
C VAL A 30 11.61 0.16 7.06
N GLY A 31 12.82 0.35 6.54
CA GLY A 31 13.93 -0.59 6.74
C GLY A 31 14.26 -0.83 8.22
N PRO A 32 14.59 0.23 8.99
CA PRO A 32 14.77 0.13 10.43
C PRO A 32 13.54 -0.42 11.16
N LEU A 33 12.33 0.01 10.77
CA LEU A 33 11.09 -0.39 11.43
C LEU A 33 10.83 -1.90 11.33
N VAL A 34 11.05 -2.49 10.16
CA VAL A 34 10.89 -3.94 9.96
C VAL A 34 11.88 -4.75 10.80
N LYS A 35 13.10 -4.22 11.03
CA LYS A 35 14.08 -4.85 11.93
C LYS A 35 13.59 -4.87 13.39
N CYS A 36 12.85 -3.84 13.80
CA CYS A 36 12.32 -3.74 15.15
C CYS A 36 11.01 -4.51 15.36
N THR A 37 10.06 -4.48 14.41
CA THR A 37 8.65 -4.86 14.69
C THR A 37 8.10 -6.03 13.88
N SER A 38 8.92 -6.76 13.11
CA SER A 38 8.51 -7.79 12.16
C SER A 38 7.75 -7.26 10.94
N GLN A 39 7.98 -7.91 9.80
CA GLN A 39 7.43 -7.51 8.50
C GLN A 39 5.87 -7.50 8.47
N MET A 40 5.25 -8.48 9.15
CA MET A 40 3.80 -8.59 9.28
C MET A 40 3.19 -7.39 9.98
N ALA A 41 3.73 -7.01 11.14
CA ALA A 41 3.14 -5.97 11.97
C ALA A 41 3.15 -4.62 11.25
N VAL A 42 4.25 -4.30 10.55
CA VAL A 42 4.37 -3.04 9.78
C VAL A 42 3.31 -2.95 8.69
N LEU A 43 3.07 -4.04 7.95
CA LEU A 43 2.04 -4.06 6.92
C LEU A 43 0.63 -4.01 7.50
N PHE A 44 0.36 -4.71 8.60
CA PHE A 44 -0.94 -4.63 9.28
C PHE A 44 -1.26 -3.21 9.78
N LEU A 45 -0.27 -2.50 10.31
CA LEU A 45 -0.42 -1.09 10.71
C LEU A 45 -0.74 -0.20 9.50
N ALA A 46 -0.05 -0.38 8.37
CA ALA A 46 -0.33 0.37 7.14
C ALA A 46 -1.72 0.04 6.57
N ALA A 47 -2.13 -1.23 6.62
CA ALA A 47 -3.44 -1.67 6.19
C ALA A 47 -4.55 -1.03 7.04
N LEU A 48 -4.37 -1.00 8.36
CA LEU A 48 -5.34 -0.39 9.28
C LEU A 48 -5.42 1.13 9.10
N ALA A 49 -4.27 1.80 8.88
CA ALA A 49 -4.23 3.21 8.56
C ALA A 49 -4.97 3.53 7.24
N ASN A 50 -4.71 2.77 6.18
CA ASN A 50 -5.40 2.94 4.89
C ASN A 50 -6.92 2.66 5.01
N LEU A 51 -7.31 1.63 5.77
CA LEU A 51 -8.71 1.34 6.06
C LEU A 51 -9.38 2.51 6.81
N GLY A 52 -8.70 3.05 7.83
CA GLY A 52 -9.16 4.22 8.56
C GLY A 52 -9.35 5.43 7.65
N ILE A 53 -8.41 5.70 6.74
CA ILE A 53 -8.55 6.78 5.76
C ILE A 53 -9.74 6.54 4.83
N CYS A 54 -9.94 5.32 4.33
CA CYS A 54 -11.10 5.00 3.49
C CYS A 54 -12.43 5.25 4.23
N ILE A 55 -12.52 4.89 5.50
CA ILE A 55 -13.69 5.17 6.35
C ILE A 55 -13.87 6.68 6.54
N VAL A 56 -12.78 7.41 6.83
CA VAL A 56 -12.82 8.86 6.96
C VAL A 56 -13.28 9.51 5.66
N LEU A 57 -12.75 9.12 4.50
CA LEU A 57 -13.18 9.63 3.20
C LEU A 57 -14.64 9.31 2.88
N PHE A 58 -15.17 8.22 3.43
CA PHE A 58 -16.57 7.82 3.25
C PHE A 58 -17.53 8.62 4.13
N LEU A 59 -17.16 8.88 5.39
CA LEU A 59 -18.01 9.56 6.37
C LEU A 59 -17.85 11.08 6.38
N TRP A 60 -16.70 11.59 5.95
CA TRP A 60 -16.38 13.00 6.05
C TRP A 60 -16.87 13.79 4.84
N GLU A 61 -17.63 14.85 5.12
CA GLU A 61 -18.04 15.81 4.11
C GLU A 61 -16.91 16.83 3.86
N PRO A 62 -16.41 16.95 2.62
CA PRO A 62 -15.29 17.82 2.31
C PRO A 62 -15.70 19.29 2.44
N SER A 63 -15.11 20.02 3.39
CA SER A 63 -15.32 21.47 3.56
C SER A 63 -14.07 22.28 3.17
N PRO A 64 -14.23 23.48 2.58
CA PRO A 64 -13.10 24.34 2.20
C PRO A 64 -12.30 24.89 3.40
N GLU A 65 -12.89 24.89 4.60
CA GLU A 65 -12.26 25.40 5.82
C GLU A 65 -11.32 24.40 6.49
N SER A 66 -11.51 23.10 6.24
CA SER A 66 -10.78 22.00 6.86
C SER A 66 -9.52 21.60 6.08
N LYS A 67 -8.73 22.61 5.68
CA LYS A 67 -7.51 22.47 4.85
C LYS A 67 -6.53 21.45 5.42
N THR A 68 -6.35 21.45 6.73
CA THR A 68 -5.46 20.54 7.47
C THR A 68 -5.80 19.07 7.23
N MET A 69 -7.10 18.74 7.13
CA MET A 69 -7.55 17.36 6.98
C MET A 69 -7.10 16.76 5.65
N TYR A 70 -7.08 17.54 4.56
CA TYR A 70 -6.55 17.09 3.28
C TYR A 70 -5.07 16.71 3.34
N PHE A 71 -4.26 17.50 4.06
CA PHE A 71 -2.83 17.20 4.24
C PHE A 71 -2.60 15.99 5.14
N VAL A 72 -3.37 15.84 6.22
CA VAL A 72 -3.27 14.67 7.11
C VAL A 72 -3.63 13.40 6.35
N ILE A 73 -4.75 13.40 5.62
CA ILE A 73 -5.18 12.26 4.79
C ILE A 73 -4.09 11.91 3.78
N ALA A 74 -3.58 12.90 3.04
CA ALA A 74 -2.55 12.68 2.02
C ALA A 74 -1.24 12.18 2.63
N GLY A 75 -0.81 12.72 3.77
CA GLY A 75 0.40 12.30 4.45
C GLY A 75 0.34 10.86 4.94
N VAL A 76 -0.76 10.48 5.62
CA VAL A 76 -0.94 9.10 6.10
C VAL A 76 -1.10 8.13 4.93
N TRP A 77 -1.79 8.53 3.85
CA TRP A 77 -1.88 7.73 2.63
C TRP A 77 -0.50 7.51 2.00
N GLY A 78 0.36 8.54 1.96
CA GLY A 78 1.73 8.46 1.48
C GLY A 78 2.61 7.52 2.28
N MET A 79 2.50 7.57 3.61
CA MET A 79 3.22 6.62 4.47
C MET A 79 2.75 5.19 4.23
N GLY A 80 1.44 4.97 4.13
CA GLY A 80 0.86 3.66 3.83
C GLY A 80 1.35 3.09 2.51
N ASP A 81 1.31 3.89 1.44
CA ASP A 81 1.77 3.52 0.09
C ASP A 81 3.26 3.11 0.10
N ALA A 82 4.12 3.91 0.73
CA ALA A 82 5.53 3.60 0.88
C ALA A 82 5.78 2.26 1.60
N ILE A 83 5.00 1.97 2.65
CA ILE A 83 5.07 0.69 3.36
C ILE A 83 4.65 -0.45 2.43
N TRP A 84 3.47 -0.37 1.83
CA TRP A 84 2.95 -1.41 0.93
C TRP A 84 3.93 -1.75 -0.19
N TRP A 85 4.44 -0.72 -0.87
CA TRP A 85 5.41 -0.89 -1.95
C TRP A 85 6.67 -1.62 -1.49
N SER A 86 7.25 -1.16 -0.38
CA SER A 86 8.49 -1.74 0.17
C SER A 86 8.27 -3.19 0.63
N GLN A 87 7.11 -3.50 1.22
CA GLN A 87 6.81 -4.83 1.72
C GLN A 87 6.52 -5.84 0.60
N VAL A 88 5.77 -5.45 -0.42
CA VAL A 88 5.43 -6.33 -1.55
C VAL A 88 6.65 -6.62 -2.41
N THR A 89 7.48 -5.62 -2.69
CA THR A 89 8.73 -5.81 -3.45
C THR A 89 9.71 -6.71 -2.69
N ALA A 90 9.84 -6.55 -1.37
CA ALA A 90 10.64 -7.44 -0.53
C ALA A 90 10.09 -8.88 -0.56
N LEU A 91 8.77 -9.06 -0.49
CA LEU A 91 8.15 -10.37 -0.57
C LEU A 91 8.46 -11.10 -1.89
N TYR A 92 8.33 -10.40 -3.02
CA TYR A 92 8.64 -10.95 -4.33
C TYR A 92 10.13 -11.32 -4.47
N GLY A 93 11.03 -10.49 -3.94
CA GLY A 93 12.46 -10.76 -3.92
C GLY A 93 12.84 -12.00 -3.11
N LEU A 94 12.09 -12.31 -2.04
CA LEU A 94 12.30 -13.50 -1.21
C LEU A 94 11.64 -14.76 -1.79
N MET A 95 10.47 -14.65 -2.43
CA MET A 95 9.77 -15.82 -2.99
C MET A 95 10.45 -16.37 -4.25
N PHE A 96 11.08 -15.52 -5.06
CA PHE A 96 11.64 -15.91 -6.36
C PHE A 96 13.14 -15.54 -6.45
N PRO A 97 14.02 -16.18 -5.66
CA PRO A 97 15.44 -15.83 -5.65
C PRO A 97 16.12 -16.09 -7.00
N ASN A 98 15.69 -17.12 -7.74
CA ASN A 98 16.28 -17.54 -9.01
C ASN A 98 15.62 -16.90 -10.25
N ASP A 99 14.36 -16.47 -10.15
CA ASP A 99 13.57 -15.96 -11.28
C ASP A 99 13.08 -14.51 -11.02
N ARG A 100 13.96 -13.67 -10.48
CA ARG A 100 13.62 -12.29 -10.06
C ARG A 100 13.08 -11.46 -11.23
N GLU A 101 13.70 -11.54 -12.40
CA GLU A 101 13.31 -10.74 -13.56
C GLU A 101 11.87 -11.00 -13.98
N ALA A 102 11.47 -12.27 -14.07
CA ALA A 102 10.09 -12.65 -14.40
C ALA A 102 9.11 -12.23 -13.31
N ALA A 103 9.47 -12.42 -12.04
CA ALA A 103 8.64 -12.07 -10.90
C ALA A 103 8.38 -10.56 -10.80
N PHE A 104 9.43 -9.74 -10.92
CA PHE A 104 9.31 -8.28 -10.89
C PHE A 104 8.63 -7.73 -12.14
N SER A 105 8.89 -8.30 -13.32
CA SER A 105 8.19 -7.92 -14.55
C SER A 105 6.67 -8.11 -14.41
N ASN A 106 6.25 -9.24 -13.82
CA ASN A 106 4.83 -9.49 -13.55
C ASN A 106 4.27 -8.54 -12.48
N LEU A 107 5.01 -8.28 -11.39
CA LEU A 107 4.60 -7.32 -10.35
C LEU A 107 4.33 -5.92 -10.94
N TYR A 108 5.25 -5.41 -11.75
CA TYR A 108 5.12 -4.11 -12.38
C TYR A 108 4.00 -4.08 -13.42
N PHE A 109 3.87 -5.13 -14.22
CA PHE A 109 2.78 -5.26 -15.19
C PHE A 109 1.40 -5.11 -14.52
N TRP A 110 1.16 -5.87 -13.45
CA TRP A 110 -0.11 -5.78 -12.70
C TRP A 110 -0.31 -4.43 -12.02
N SER A 111 0.77 -3.82 -11.51
CA SER A 111 0.71 -2.49 -10.90
C SER A 111 0.32 -1.41 -11.91
N PHE A 112 0.94 -1.42 -13.10
CA PHE A 112 0.61 -0.48 -14.17
C PHE A 112 -0.79 -0.72 -14.75
N LEU A 113 -1.22 -1.98 -14.88
CA LEU A 113 -2.59 -2.29 -15.25
C LEU A 113 -3.59 -1.71 -14.25
N GLY A 114 -3.30 -1.79 -12.94
CA GLY A 114 -4.09 -1.18 -11.89
C GLY A 114 -4.21 0.34 -12.04
N PHE A 115 -3.08 1.04 -12.28
CA PHE A 115 -3.09 2.49 -12.52
C PHE A 115 -3.87 2.86 -13.79
N PHE A 116 -3.69 2.09 -14.87
CA PHE A 116 -4.42 2.28 -16.11
C PHE A 116 -5.93 2.17 -15.89
N LEU A 117 -6.39 1.09 -15.26
CA LEU A 117 -7.81 0.87 -14.96
C LEU A 117 -8.35 2.01 -14.09
N SER A 118 -7.63 2.39 -13.03
CA SER A 118 -8.01 3.47 -12.12
C SER A 118 -8.23 4.79 -12.85
N TYR A 119 -7.33 5.12 -13.78
CA TYR A 119 -7.46 6.30 -14.61
C TYR A 119 -8.64 6.20 -15.60
N SER A 120 -8.82 5.05 -16.25
CA SER A 120 -9.91 4.84 -17.22
C SER A 120 -11.29 5.09 -16.62
N TYR A 121 -11.57 4.58 -15.42
CA TYR A 121 -12.89 4.78 -14.79
C TYR A 121 -13.00 6.04 -13.92
N ALA A 122 -11.95 6.88 -13.87
CA ALA A 122 -11.86 8.03 -12.96
C ALA A 122 -12.99 9.05 -13.15
N ASN A 123 -13.53 9.23 -14.35
CA ASN A 123 -14.62 10.18 -14.61
C ASN A 123 -16.01 9.54 -14.73
N TYR A 124 -16.09 8.20 -14.76
CA TYR A 124 -17.35 7.47 -14.96
C TYR A 124 -18.01 7.07 -13.64
N PHE A 125 -17.23 6.73 -12.61
CA PHE A 125 -17.78 6.28 -11.33
C PHE A 125 -17.89 7.38 -10.28
N THR A 126 -18.92 7.26 -9.43
CA THR A 126 -19.06 8.08 -8.23
C THR A 126 -17.95 7.79 -7.24
N VAL A 127 -17.71 8.73 -6.32
CA VAL A 127 -16.63 8.61 -5.34
C VAL A 127 -16.84 7.40 -4.40
N ALA A 128 -18.09 7.13 -4.01
CA ALA A 128 -18.43 5.97 -3.18
C ALA A 128 -18.07 4.64 -3.86
N VAL A 129 -18.32 4.51 -5.18
CA VAL A 129 -17.96 3.29 -5.93
C VAL A 129 -16.44 3.12 -5.96
N LYS A 130 -15.68 4.20 -6.16
CA LYS A 130 -14.20 4.16 -6.17
C LYS A 130 -13.63 3.70 -4.83
N ILE A 131 -14.18 4.19 -3.72
CA ILE A 131 -13.76 3.78 -2.36
C ILE A 131 -14.08 2.30 -2.13
N ASN A 132 -15.25 1.81 -2.55
CA ASN A 132 -15.59 0.39 -2.42
C ASN A 132 -14.66 -0.52 -3.24
N ILE A 133 -14.32 -0.13 -4.47
CA ILE A 133 -13.34 -0.85 -5.30
C ILE A 133 -11.99 -0.90 -4.57
N LEU A 134 -11.53 0.25 -4.06
CA LEU A 134 -10.26 0.37 -3.34
C LEU A 134 -10.22 -0.48 -2.07
N LEU A 135 -11.31 -0.51 -1.29
CA LEU A 135 -11.44 -1.38 -0.12
C LEU A 135 -11.40 -2.87 -0.51
N GLY A 136 -12.07 -3.26 -1.59
CA GLY A 136 -12.02 -4.62 -2.12
C GLY A 136 -10.58 -5.05 -2.46
N PHE A 137 -9.85 -4.20 -3.19
CA PHE A 137 -8.43 -4.45 -3.52
C PHE A 137 -7.51 -4.45 -2.30
N LEU A 138 -7.77 -3.60 -1.29
CA LEU A 138 -7.01 -3.58 -0.06
C LEU A 138 -7.17 -4.91 0.71
N LEU A 139 -8.41 -5.39 0.86
CA LEU A 139 -8.68 -6.65 1.56
C LEU A 139 -8.07 -7.85 0.83
N THR A 140 -8.22 -7.93 -0.50
CA THR A 140 -7.60 -9.01 -1.28
C THR A 140 -6.07 -8.93 -1.24
N GLY A 141 -5.50 -7.72 -1.25
CA GLY A 141 -4.07 -7.49 -1.08
C GLY A 141 -3.54 -7.99 0.28
N ILE A 142 -4.25 -7.72 1.38
CA ILE A 142 -3.91 -8.23 2.71
C ILE A 142 -3.89 -9.76 2.72
N VAL A 143 -4.95 -10.39 2.20
CA VAL A 143 -5.06 -11.87 2.13
C VAL A 143 -3.91 -12.45 1.30
N GLY A 144 -3.64 -11.89 0.13
CA GLY A 144 -2.55 -12.33 -0.75
C GLY A 144 -1.17 -12.21 -0.07
N TYR A 145 -0.94 -11.11 0.64
CA TYR A 145 0.30 -10.89 1.37
C TYR A 145 0.50 -11.90 2.53
N ILE A 146 -0.56 -12.15 3.31
CA ILE A 146 -0.55 -13.15 4.38
C ILE A 146 -0.23 -14.54 3.81
N ILE A 147 -0.88 -14.94 2.72
CA ILE A 147 -0.64 -16.23 2.06
C ILE A 147 0.82 -16.34 1.61
N GLY A 148 1.36 -15.32 0.94
CA GLY A 148 2.76 -15.33 0.50
C GLY A 148 3.74 -15.48 1.66
N GLN A 149 3.46 -14.80 2.77
CA GLN A 149 4.32 -14.83 3.95
C GLN A 149 4.22 -16.12 4.75
N LEU A 150 3.04 -16.74 4.80
CA LEU A 150 2.87 -18.09 5.32
C LEU A 150 3.63 -19.11 4.47
N LYS A 151 3.59 -18.98 3.14
CA LYS A 151 4.36 -19.85 2.24
C LYS A 151 5.86 -19.76 2.49
N ILE A 152 6.42 -18.55 2.59
CA ILE A 152 7.86 -18.37 2.90
C ILE A 152 8.22 -19.05 4.21
N LYS A 153 7.48 -18.77 5.29
CA LYS A 153 7.74 -19.36 6.61
C LYS A 153 7.66 -20.89 6.58
N CYS A 154 6.69 -21.46 5.87
CA CYS A 154 6.55 -22.90 5.71
C CYS A 154 7.70 -23.52 4.91
N THR A 155 8.14 -22.87 3.83
CA THR A 155 9.29 -23.34 3.02
C THR A 155 10.57 -23.34 3.85
N THR A 156 10.89 -22.24 4.55
CA THR A 156 12.06 -22.16 5.43
C THR A 156 12.00 -23.21 6.54
N ARG A 157 10.83 -23.42 7.17
CA ARG A 157 10.66 -24.48 8.17
C ARG A 157 10.92 -25.88 7.59
N ARG A 158 10.50 -26.12 6.35
CA ARG A 158 10.68 -27.40 5.66
C ARG A 158 12.16 -27.67 5.34
N GLU A 159 12.90 -26.64 4.94
CA GLU A 159 14.35 -26.74 4.75
C GLU A 159 15.07 -27.08 6.05
N TYR A 160 14.74 -26.42 7.16
CA TYR A 160 15.32 -26.74 8.48
C TYR A 160 15.04 -28.19 8.93
N VAL A 161 13.82 -28.69 8.73
CA VAL A 161 13.45 -30.07 9.11
C VAL A 161 14.06 -31.11 8.15
N ALA A 162 14.37 -30.72 6.92
CA ALA A 162 14.97 -31.60 5.91
C ALA A 162 16.49 -31.72 6.03
N ILE A 163 17.15 -30.87 6.83
CA ILE A 163 18.53 -31.12 7.27
C ILE A 163 18.44 -32.28 8.28
N PRO A 164 18.84 -33.52 7.91
CA PRO A 164 18.92 -34.57 8.91
C PRO A 164 19.95 -34.11 9.95
N GLU A 165 19.61 -34.23 11.23
CA GLU A 165 20.61 -34.15 12.29
C GLU A 165 21.66 -35.24 12.01
N GLY A 166 22.78 -34.85 11.44
CA GLY A 166 23.85 -35.76 11.04
C GLY A 166 25.14 -34.99 10.90
N GLU A 167 25.85 -34.80 12.01
CA GLU A 167 26.92 -35.69 12.48
C GLU A 167 27.25 -35.41 13.94
#